data_AF-A0A9X9MKS4-F1
#
_entry.id   AF-A0A9X9MKS4-F1
#
_cell.length_a   1.000
_cell.length_b   1.000
_cell.length_c   1.000
_cell.angle_alpha   90.00
_cell.angle_beta   90.00
_cell.angle_gamma   90.00
#
_symmetry.space_group_name_H-M   'P 1'
#
loop_
_entity.id
_entity.type
_entity.pdbx_description
1 polymer ?
#
loop_
_entity_poly.entity_id
_entity_poly.type
_entity_poly.pdbx_seq_one_letter_code
_entity_poly.pdbx_strand_id
1 'polypeptide(L)'
;MKTLYYICNYQSLWQKVVFLMLLISAEALRTLHGRNESNKPGYNCIHKKYLLEEVEAAREAACTGFISKRILARRPLVYYEDIDVNNMIFGWSLPLSLQKGPNGKLRKFPDKIIFDNRCELKDVLYYNTKSHTYDSCHKVPDDVLNTSSEKNQALKKPFFQCGSISWEHEDIKQWTTQSLPKSLNRLVEMEHTSNKVNGPWKKAILKKEIIRRNFMQNIPYEIILNKQNEVIGVIVTHHISRVSTVSPYFIKDMIYMSTRKKSRGKQTICLECHLDTKSSLVPQNQESGPTNSRKRKKQAQLGSRKERSNTDSGH
;
A
#
# COMPACT_ATOMS: atom_id res chain seq x y z
N MET A 1 35.16 22.40 -42.58
CA MET A 1 35.28 21.07 -43.22
C MET A 1 36.54 20.90 -44.08
N LYS A 2 37.63 21.67 -43.89
CA LYS A 2 38.88 21.49 -44.68
C LYS A 2 40.02 20.81 -43.90
N THR A 3 39.91 20.69 -42.59
CA THR A 3 40.97 20.19 -41.69
C THR A 3 40.93 18.68 -41.41
N LEU A 4 39.82 17.99 -41.71
CA LEU A 4 39.73 16.52 -41.55
C LEU A 4 40.31 15.74 -42.74
N TYR A 5 40.40 16.37 -43.91
CA TYR A 5 40.87 15.71 -45.14
C TYR A 5 42.38 15.45 -45.14
N TYR A 6 43.16 16.26 -44.40
CA TYR A 6 44.62 16.16 -44.35
C TYR A 6 45.16 15.13 -43.36
N ILE A 7 44.35 14.65 -42.41
CA ILE A 7 44.78 13.70 -41.36
C ILE A 7 44.70 12.23 -41.86
N CYS A 8 43.96 11.96 -42.93
CA CYS A 8 43.74 10.59 -43.44
C CYS A 8 44.75 10.08 -44.49
N ASN A 9 45.70 10.91 -44.94
CA ASN A 9 46.66 10.51 -45.98
C ASN A 9 47.97 9.90 -45.44
N TYR A 10 48.23 9.98 -44.13
CA TYR A 10 49.42 9.40 -43.49
C TYR A 10 49.16 8.16 -42.64
N GLN A 11 47.93 7.64 -42.65
CA GLN A 11 47.58 6.45 -41.89
C GLN A 11 47.84 5.20 -42.73
N SER A 12 48.64 4.30 -42.18
CA SER A 12 48.90 2.97 -42.74
C SER A 12 47.58 2.26 -43.04
N LEU A 13 47.53 1.53 -44.16
CA LEU A 13 46.36 0.79 -44.61
C LEU A 13 45.85 -0.16 -43.50
N TRP A 14 46.76 -0.69 -42.68
CA TRP A 14 46.46 -1.48 -41.48
C TRP A 14 45.68 -0.71 -40.41
N GLN A 15 46.03 0.56 -40.14
CA GLN A 15 45.30 1.38 -39.17
C GLN A 15 43.87 1.66 -39.64
N LYS A 16 43.68 1.88 -40.96
CA LYS A 16 42.36 2.08 -41.54
C LYS A 16 41.49 0.83 -41.40
N VAL A 17 42.05 -0.36 -41.64
CA VAL A 17 41.35 -1.64 -41.47
C VAL A 17 40.98 -1.87 -39.99
N VAL A 18 41.89 -1.61 -39.06
CA VAL A 18 41.60 -1.75 -37.61
C VAL A 18 40.49 -0.79 -37.18
N PHE A 19 40.51 0.47 -37.63
CA PHE A 19 39.42 1.42 -37.34
C PHE A 19 38.08 0.98 -37.92
N LEU A 20 38.06 0.46 -39.15
CA LEU A 20 36.86 -0.09 -39.78
C LEU A 20 36.33 -1.31 -39.01
N MET A 21 37.19 -2.23 -38.61
CA MET A 21 36.81 -3.40 -37.81
C MET A 21 36.26 -2.99 -36.44
N LEU A 22 36.84 -1.97 -35.80
CA LEU A 22 36.34 -1.42 -34.53
C LEU A 22 34.98 -0.73 -34.69
N LEU A 23 34.78 0.03 -35.77
CA LEU A 23 33.50 0.68 -36.08
C LEU A 23 32.41 -0.37 -36.33
N ILE A 24 32.69 -1.38 -37.17
CA ILE A 24 31.76 -2.48 -37.45
C ILE A 24 31.46 -3.27 -36.17
N SER A 25 32.47 -3.53 -35.32
CA SER A 25 32.27 -4.22 -34.04
C SER A 25 31.44 -3.40 -33.05
N ALA A 26 31.62 -2.08 -33.02
CA ALA A 26 30.83 -1.19 -32.18
C ALA A 26 29.37 -1.08 -32.69
N GLU A 27 29.16 -1.06 -34.01
CA GLU A 27 27.83 -1.09 -34.64
C GLU A 27 27.14 -2.44 -34.39
N ALA A 28 27.87 -3.54 -34.50
CA ALA A 28 27.40 -4.90 -34.23
C ALA A 28 27.04 -5.07 -32.74
N LEU A 29 27.88 -4.58 -31.83
CA LEU A 29 27.60 -4.60 -30.39
C LEU A 29 26.37 -3.75 -30.06
N ARG A 30 26.21 -2.57 -30.68
CA ARG A 30 25.01 -1.72 -30.50
C ARG A 30 23.75 -2.37 -31.04
N THR A 31 23.80 -3.01 -32.21
CA THR A 31 22.66 -3.72 -32.80
C THR A 31 22.29 -4.97 -32.00
N LEU A 32 23.28 -5.71 -31.48
CA LEU A 32 23.07 -6.85 -30.59
C LEU A 32 22.45 -6.40 -29.24
N HIS A 33 22.95 -5.30 -28.66
CA HIS A 33 22.42 -4.76 -27.40
C HIS A 33 21.00 -4.21 -27.57
N GLY A 34 20.73 -3.47 -28.66
CA GLY A 34 19.39 -2.98 -28.99
C GLY A 34 18.38 -4.11 -29.25
N ARG A 35 18.81 -5.22 -29.85
CA ARG A 35 17.98 -6.42 -30.04
C ARG A 35 17.66 -7.10 -28.71
N ASN A 36 18.64 -7.24 -27.82
CA ASN A 36 18.46 -7.81 -26.48
C ASN A 36 17.56 -6.96 -25.56
N GLU A 37 17.61 -5.63 -25.69
CA GLU A 37 16.68 -4.74 -24.96
C GLU A 37 15.26 -4.77 -25.53
N SER A 38 15.11 -4.95 -26.86
CA SER A 38 13.79 -5.00 -27.51
C SER A 38 12.95 -6.22 -27.11
N ASN A 39 13.58 -7.34 -26.72
CA ASN A 39 12.91 -8.61 -26.40
C ASN A 39 12.58 -8.80 -24.91
N LYS A 40 13.02 -7.91 -24.00
CA LYS A 40 12.67 -8.03 -22.57
C LYS A 40 11.17 -7.80 -22.31
N PRO A 41 10.54 -8.50 -21.36
CA PRO A 41 9.14 -8.25 -20.98
C PRO A 41 8.93 -6.82 -20.47
N GLY A 42 7.77 -6.25 -20.76
CA GLY A 42 7.44 -4.93 -20.27
C GLY A 42 6.35 -4.22 -21.04
N TYR A 43 6.41 -2.90 -21.08
CA TYR A 43 5.41 -2.03 -21.68
C TYR A 43 6.08 -1.05 -22.64
N ASN A 44 5.63 -1.04 -23.89
CA ASN A 44 6.09 -0.13 -24.92
C ASN A 44 5.13 1.08 -25.04
N CYS A 45 5.60 2.23 -24.61
CA CYS A 45 4.89 3.50 -24.55
C CYS A 45 5.45 4.48 -25.59
N ILE A 46 5.15 4.24 -26.89
CA ILE A 46 5.63 4.91 -28.12
C ILE A 46 7.15 5.15 -28.17
N HIS A 47 7.65 6.07 -27.37
CA HIS A 47 9.05 6.50 -27.36
C HIS A 47 9.83 5.96 -26.16
N LYS A 48 9.20 5.13 -25.32
CA LYS A 48 9.85 4.57 -24.15
C LYS A 48 9.35 3.17 -23.85
N LYS A 49 10.30 2.27 -23.61
CA LYS A 49 10.02 0.97 -23.02
C LYS A 49 10.18 1.06 -21.50
N TYR A 50 9.26 0.46 -20.77
CA TYR A 50 9.34 0.24 -19.32
C TYR A 50 9.46 -1.25 -19.08
N LEU A 51 10.46 -1.67 -18.30
CA LEU A 51 10.61 -3.06 -17.92
C LEU A 51 9.54 -3.46 -16.91
N LEU A 52 9.19 -4.74 -16.85
CA LEU A 52 8.21 -5.25 -15.89
C LEU A 52 8.60 -4.89 -14.43
N GLU A 53 9.87 -5.04 -14.08
CA GLU A 53 10.41 -4.68 -12.76
C GLU A 53 10.20 -3.21 -12.40
N GLU A 54 10.31 -2.30 -13.37
CA GLU A 54 10.10 -0.87 -13.14
C GLU A 54 8.63 -0.55 -12.85
N VAL A 55 7.73 -1.23 -13.58
CA VAL A 55 6.29 -1.09 -13.41
C VAL A 55 5.85 -1.68 -12.06
N GLU A 56 6.39 -2.84 -11.68
CA GLU A 56 6.15 -3.45 -10.37
C GLU A 56 6.67 -2.57 -9.23
N ALA A 57 7.88 -2.03 -9.33
CA ALA A 57 8.41 -1.10 -8.33
C ALA A 57 7.53 0.16 -8.19
N ALA A 58 6.99 0.67 -9.30
CA ALA A 58 6.06 1.79 -9.27
C ALA A 58 4.72 1.40 -8.62
N ARG A 59 4.20 0.20 -8.89
CA ARG A 59 2.99 -0.35 -8.29
C ARG A 59 3.15 -0.50 -6.78
N GLU A 60 4.25 -1.10 -6.32
CA GLU A 60 4.56 -1.22 -4.89
C GLU A 60 4.66 0.14 -4.18
N ALA A 61 5.30 1.13 -4.83
CA ALA A 61 5.39 2.48 -4.30
C ALA A 61 4.02 3.14 -4.21
N ALA A 62 3.16 2.95 -5.22
CA ALA A 62 1.81 3.46 -5.24
C ALA A 62 0.95 2.85 -4.11
N CYS A 63 1.06 1.54 -3.91
CA CYS A 63 0.43 0.81 -2.81
C CYS A 63 0.87 1.29 -1.44
N THR A 64 2.17 1.55 -1.27
CA THR A 64 2.70 2.19 -0.06
C THR A 64 2.06 3.56 0.17
N GLY A 65 1.77 4.28 -0.91
CA GLY A 65 1.11 5.57 -0.90
C GLY A 65 -0.28 5.55 -0.26
N PHE A 66 -1.03 4.44 -0.36
CA PHE A 66 -2.32 4.28 0.33
C PHE A 66 -2.17 4.26 1.86
N ILE A 67 -1.09 3.69 2.39
CA ILE A 67 -0.97 3.39 3.82
C ILE A 67 -0.13 4.45 4.57
N SER A 68 0.66 5.25 3.86
CA SER A 68 1.48 6.29 4.51
C SER A 68 0.60 7.28 5.28
N LYS A 69 1.01 7.77 6.45
CA LYS A 69 0.26 8.84 7.16
C LYS A 69 0.85 10.22 6.97
N ARG A 70 2.05 10.30 6.39
CA ARG A 70 2.80 11.56 6.29
C ARG A 70 2.02 12.55 5.44
N ILE A 71 1.85 13.78 5.95
CA ILE A 71 1.09 14.84 5.27
C ILE A 71 1.72 15.14 3.91
N LEU A 72 3.05 15.12 3.81
CA LEU A 72 3.79 15.39 2.57
C LEU A 72 3.94 14.16 1.66
N ALA A 73 3.48 12.97 2.08
CA ALA A 73 3.56 11.80 1.22
C ALA A 73 2.75 11.98 -0.07
N ARG A 74 3.33 11.47 -1.16
CA ARG A 74 2.64 11.29 -2.43
C ARG A 74 1.55 10.24 -2.27
N ARG A 75 0.36 10.50 -2.82
CA ARG A 75 -0.81 9.63 -2.72
C ARG A 75 -1.24 9.14 -4.10
N PRO A 76 -1.82 7.93 -4.19
CA PRO A 76 -2.57 7.51 -5.37
C PRO A 76 -3.63 8.54 -5.72
N LEU A 77 -3.68 8.93 -7.00
CA LEU A 77 -4.63 9.92 -7.49
C LEU A 77 -5.84 9.17 -8.05
N VAL A 78 -7.07 9.53 -7.68
CA VAL A 78 -8.26 8.95 -8.31
C VAL A 78 -8.22 9.22 -9.81
N TYR A 79 -8.26 8.14 -10.60
CA TYR A 79 -8.26 8.15 -12.06
C TYR A 79 -9.66 7.90 -12.60
N TYR A 80 -10.38 6.96 -12.01
CA TYR A 80 -11.79 6.69 -12.26
C TYR A 80 -12.53 6.66 -10.92
N GLU A 81 -13.62 7.42 -10.84
CA GLU A 81 -14.48 7.52 -9.67
C GLU A 81 -15.66 6.56 -9.82
N ASP A 82 -15.97 5.82 -8.75
CA ASP A 82 -17.09 4.89 -8.69
C ASP A 82 -17.90 5.14 -7.40
N ILE A 83 -19.17 4.76 -7.38
CA ILE A 83 -20.02 4.86 -6.18
C ILE A 83 -19.53 3.86 -5.12
N ASP A 84 -19.18 2.65 -5.55
CA ASP A 84 -18.53 1.67 -4.69
C ASP A 84 -17.04 1.96 -4.64
N VAL A 85 -16.58 2.33 -3.44
CA VAL A 85 -15.18 2.64 -3.16
C VAL A 85 -14.26 1.51 -3.60
N ASN A 86 -14.70 0.24 -3.55
CA ASN A 86 -13.92 -0.91 -3.96
C ASN A 86 -13.56 -0.92 -5.46
N ASN A 87 -14.41 -0.31 -6.30
CA ASN A 87 -14.27 -0.30 -7.76
C ASN A 87 -13.52 0.93 -8.29
N MET A 88 -13.11 1.86 -7.42
CA MET A 88 -12.29 3.01 -7.81
C MET A 88 -10.95 2.58 -8.42
N ILE A 89 -10.52 3.30 -9.46
CA ILE A 89 -9.20 3.12 -10.09
C ILE A 89 -8.33 4.33 -9.81
N PHE A 90 -7.08 4.08 -9.51
CA PHE A 90 -6.10 5.09 -9.13
C PHE A 90 -4.95 5.15 -10.12
N GLY A 91 -4.40 6.33 -10.31
CA GLY A 91 -3.24 6.60 -11.13
C GLY A 91 -2.00 6.92 -10.30
N TRP A 92 -0.85 6.47 -10.80
CA TRP A 92 0.46 6.80 -10.25
C TRP A 92 1.48 7.04 -11.37
N SER A 93 1.95 8.28 -11.51
CA SER A 93 3.05 8.63 -12.41
C SER A 93 4.33 7.83 -12.13
N LEU A 94 4.92 7.30 -13.19
CA LEU A 94 6.23 6.62 -13.15
C LEU A 94 7.32 7.63 -12.72
N PRO A 95 8.49 7.19 -12.21
CA PRO A 95 9.57 8.07 -11.79
C PRO A 95 10.10 8.98 -12.91
N LEU A 96 10.48 10.22 -12.59
CA LEU A 96 11.03 11.20 -13.54
C LEU A 96 12.41 10.81 -14.10
N SER A 97 13.21 10.04 -13.34
CA SER A 97 14.48 9.46 -13.80
C SER A 97 14.28 8.57 -15.05
N LEU A 98 13.08 8.01 -15.18
CA LEU A 98 12.64 7.17 -16.27
C LEU A 98 11.81 7.95 -17.31
N GLN A 99 11.93 9.28 -17.40
CA GLN A 99 11.12 10.13 -18.30
C GLN A 99 11.94 11.13 -19.11
N LYS A 100 13.26 10.96 -19.18
CA LYS A 100 14.09 11.73 -20.11
C LYS A 100 13.71 11.30 -21.53
N GLY A 101 13.21 12.25 -22.33
CA GLY A 101 13.06 12.02 -23.76
C GLY A 101 14.43 11.83 -24.43
N PRO A 102 14.46 11.47 -25.73
CA PRO A 102 15.70 11.32 -26.49
C PRO A 102 16.60 12.58 -26.45
N ASN A 103 16.00 13.76 -26.21
CA ASN A 103 16.69 15.04 -26.12
C ASN A 103 17.05 15.45 -24.67
N GLY A 104 16.96 14.54 -23.69
CA GLY A 104 17.28 14.79 -22.28
C GLY A 104 16.30 15.69 -21.50
N LYS A 105 15.33 16.31 -22.18
CA LYS A 105 14.29 17.16 -21.55
C LYS A 105 13.25 16.32 -20.81
N LEU A 106 12.86 16.81 -19.63
CA LEU A 106 11.79 16.23 -18.82
C LEU A 106 10.44 16.40 -19.51
N ARG A 107 9.64 15.32 -19.61
CA ARG A 107 8.29 15.41 -20.18
C ARG A 107 7.37 16.21 -19.25
N LYS A 108 6.55 17.08 -19.86
CA LYS A 108 5.51 17.87 -19.16
C LYS A 108 4.42 16.98 -18.55
N PHE A 109 4.08 15.89 -19.24
CA PHE A 109 3.09 14.92 -18.80
C PHE A 109 3.76 13.57 -18.56
N PRO A 110 3.86 13.13 -17.31
CA PRO A 110 4.47 11.85 -17.00
C PRO A 110 3.56 10.70 -17.43
N ASP A 111 4.18 9.65 -17.96
CA ASP A 111 3.56 8.34 -18.12
C ASP A 111 3.22 7.78 -16.73
N LYS A 112 2.19 6.97 -16.62
CA LYS A 112 1.64 6.52 -15.33
C LYS A 112 1.11 5.10 -15.41
N ILE A 113 1.05 4.44 -14.27
CA ILE A 113 0.29 3.20 -14.10
C ILE A 113 -1.11 3.53 -13.58
N ILE A 114 -2.07 2.65 -13.87
CA ILE A 114 -3.37 2.61 -13.21
C ILE A 114 -3.60 1.27 -12.53
N PHE A 115 -4.25 1.29 -11.37
CA PHE A 115 -4.41 0.14 -10.49
C PHE A 115 -5.63 0.32 -9.58
N ASP A 116 -6.13 -0.77 -9.02
CA ASP A 116 -7.28 -0.75 -8.11
C ASP A 116 -6.89 -0.67 -6.62
N ASN A 117 -7.89 -0.71 -5.74
CA ASN A 117 -7.68 -0.75 -4.30
C ASN A 117 -6.90 -1.97 -3.83
N ARG A 118 -6.96 -3.08 -4.55
CA ARG A 118 -6.25 -4.33 -4.25
C ARG A 118 -4.80 -4.31 -4.66
N CYS A 119 -4.31 -3.17 -5.15
CA CYS A 119 -2.97 -3.03 -5.68
C CYS A 119 -2.71 -3.85 -6.95
N GLU A 120 -3.78 -4.23 -7.67
CA GLU A 120 -3.65 -4.91 -8.94
C GLU A 120 -3.46 -3.89 -10.06
N LEU A 121 -2.39 -4.07 -10.83
CA LEU A 121 -2.14 -3.27 -12.03
C LEU A 121 -3.26 -3.53 -13.05
N LYS A 122 -3.90 -2.47 -13.53
CA LYS A 122 -4.88 -2.55 -14.62
C LYS A 122 -4.26 -2.19 -15.96
N ASP A 123 -3.42 -1.15 -16.01
CA ASP A 123 -2.76 -0.73 -17.25
C ASP A 123 -1.56 0.21 -17.00
N VAL A 124 -0.74 0.41 -18.04
CA VAL A 124 0.30 1.43 -18.13
C VAL A 124 -0.07 2.41 -19.24
N LEU A 125 -0.11 3.69 -18.93
CA LEU A 125 -0.61 4.74 -19.81
C LEU A 125 0.49 5.75 -20.15
N TYR A 126 0.52 6.16 -21.41
CA TYR A 126 1.36 7.27 -21.87
C TYR A 126 0.50 8.45 -22.31
N TYR A 127 1.03 9.66 -22.21
CA TYR A 127 0.31 10.84 -22.67
C TYR A 127 0.55 11.07 -24.16
N ASN A 128 -0.49 10.96 -24.97
CA ASN A 128 -0.44 11.25 -26.39
C ASN A 128 -0.66 12.74 -26.63
N THR A 129 0.39 13.42 -27.09
CA THR A 129 0.36 14.87 -27.32
C THR A 129 -0.51 15.27 -28.52
N LYS A 130 -0.80 14.35 -29.45
CA LYS A 130 -1.63 14.64 -30.64
C LYS A 130 -3.11 14.62 -30.29
N SER A 131 -3.56 13.61 -29.56
CA SER A 131 -4.95 13.48 -29.10
C SER A 131 -5.24 14.22 -27.79
N HIS A 132 -4.19 14.67 -27.09
CA HIS A 132 -4.27 15.23 -25.74
C HIS A 132 -4.87 14.27 -24.69
N THR A 133 -4.86 12.96 -24.95
CA THR A 133 -5.39 11.90 -24.08
C THR A 133 -4.29 11.00 -23.52
N TYR A 134 -4.63 10.19 -22.52
CA TYR A 134 -3.80 9.08 -22.09
C TYR A 134 -4.24 7.82 -22.82
N ASP A 135 -3.28 7.13 -23.45
CA ASP A 135 -3.53 5.92 -24.22
C ASP A 135 -2.73 4.76 -23.60
N SER A 136 -3.21 3.52 -23.77
CA SER A 136 -2.60 2.31 -23.24
C SER A 136 -1.28 1.98 -23.93
N CYS A 137 -0.26 1.62 -23.14
CA CYS A 137 1.00 1.12 -23.65
C CYS A 137 0.85 -0.34 -24.12
N HIS A 138 1.56 -0.70 -25.17
CA HIS A 138 1.54 -2.07 -25.66
C HIS A 138 2.34 -2.98 -24.72
N LYS A 139 1.69 -3.97 -24.11
CA LYS A 139 2.35 -4.96 -23.26
C LYS A 139 3.12 -5.95 -24.14
N VAL A 140 4.43 -6.02 -23.94
CA VAL A 140 5.29 -7.05 -24.53
C VAL A 140 5.28 -8.22 -23.56
N PRO A 141 4.71 -9.38 -23.95
CA PRO A 141 4.64 -10.54 -23.08
C PRO A 141 6.05 -11.06 -22.76
N ASP A 142 6.16 -11.72 -21.62
CA ASP A 142 7.31 -12.58 -21.35
C ASP A 142 7.22 -13.77 -22.32
N ASP A 143 8.20 -13.92 -23.22
CA ASP A 143 8.41 -15.15 -23.98
C ASP A 143 8.94 -16.24 -23.03
N VAL A 144 8.18 -16.57 -22.01
CA VAL A 144 8.33 -17.82 -21.28
C VAL A 144 7.40 -18.79 -22.00
N LEU A 145 8.00 -19.67 -22.81
CA LEU A 145 7.39 -20.93 -23.24
C LEU A 145 6.47 -21.44 -22.12
N ASN A 146 5.27 -21.86 -22.48
CA ASN A 146 4.35 -22.59 -21.62
C ASN A 146 5.05 -23.78 -20.94
N THR A 147 5.77 -23.53 -19.85
CA THR A 147 6.05 -24.53 -18.85
C THR A 147 4.87 -24.43 -17.92
N SER A 148 3.85 -25.24 -18.21
CA SER A 148 2.89 -25.71 -17.23
C SER A 148 3.67 -26.34 -16.07
N SER A 149 4.17 -25.50 -15.16
CA SER A 149 4.66 -25.95 -13.87
C SER A 149 3.46 -25.92 -12.94
N GLU A 150 2.60 -26.93 -13.11
CA GLU A 150 1.89 -27.56 -11.99
C GLU A 150 2.93 -28.10 -11.00
N LYS A 151 3.63 -27.21 -10.32
CA LYS A 151 4.56 -27.55 -9.25
C LYS A 151 4.80 -26.31 -8.39
N ASN A 152 3.73 -25.98 -7.68
CA ASN A 152 3.71 -25.77 -6.24
C ASN A 152 2.29 -25.30 -5.89
N GLN A 153 1.34 -26.23 -5.82
CA GLN A 153 0.29 -26.10 -4.80
C GLN A 153 0.96 -26.27 -3.44
N ALA A 154 1.85 -25.34 -3.07
CA ALA A 154 2.05 -25.04 -1.67
C ALA A 154 0.65 -24.69 -1.18
N LEU A 155 0.13 -25.50 -0.26
CA LEU A 155 -1.15 -25.29 0.41
C LEU A 155 -1.25 -23.79 0.71
N LYS A 156 -1.98 -23.03 -0.13
CA LYS A 156 -1.99 -21.57 -0.02
C LYS A 156 -2.72 -21.30 1.28
N LYS A 157 -1.95 -20.97 2.32
CA LYS A 157 -2.51 -20.51 3.59
C LYS A 157 -3.61 -19.50 3.28
N PRO A 158 -4.75 -19.53 3.96
CA PRO A 158 -5.83 -18.62 3.61
C PRO A 158 -5.33 -17.19 3.88
N PHE A 159 -5.25 -16.37 2.84
CA PHE A 159 -4.92 -14.96 2.93
C PHE A 159 -6.20 -14.15 2.95
N PHE A 160 -6.26 -13.17 3.85
CA PHE A 160 -7.29 -12.16 3.87
C PHE A 160 -6.78 -10.93 3.10
N GLN A 161 -7.49 -10.55 2.05
CA GLN A 161 -7.18 -9.35 1.26
C GLN A 161 -8.23 -8.28 1.51
N CYS A 162 -7.79 -7.12 2.00
CA CYS A 162 -8.63 -5.94 2.15
C CYS A 162 -7.89 -4.70 1.64
N GLY A 163 -8.35 -4.18 0.50
CA GLY A 163 -7.64 -3.13 -0.21
C GLY A 163 -6.18 -3.49 -0.46
N SER A 164 -5.26 -2.58 -0.11
CA SER A 164 -3.82 -2.75 -0.35
C SER A 164 -3.14 -3.70 0.64
N ILE A 165 -3.90 -4.23 1.59
CA ILE A 165 -3.41 -5.11 2.64
C ILE A 165 -3.79 -6.55 2.29
N SER A 166 -2.79 -7.43 2.31
CA SER A 166 -2.96 -8.89 2.24
C SER A 166 -2.19 -9.52 3.38
N TRP A 167 -2.89 -10.20 4.29
CA TRP A 167 -2.32 -10.83 5.48
C TRP A 167 -2.81 -12.26 5.65
N GLU A 168 -2.01 -13.10 6.31
CA GLU A 168 -2.48 -14.43 6.72
C GLU A 168 -3.59 -14.28 7.77
N HIS A 169 -4.63 -15.14 7.72
CA HIS A 169 -5.68 -15.12 8.73
C HIS A 169 -5.12 -15.35 10.15
N GLU A 170 -4.08 -16.18 10.27
CA GLU A 170 -3.39 -16.44 11.54
C GLU A 170 -2.75 -15.18 12.13
N ASP A 171 -2.16 -14.32 11.29
CA ASP A 171 -1.64 -13.03 11.75
C ASP A 171 -2.75 -12.18 12.34
N ILE A 172 -3.88 -12.06 11.64
CA ILE A 172 -5.02 -11.26 12.10
C ILE A 172 -5.51 -11.79 13.44
N LYS A 173 -5.67 -13.12 13.57
CA LYS A 173 -6.05 -13.76 14.84
C LYS A 173 -5.05 -13.45 15.94
N GLN A 174 -3.76 -13.69 15.71
CA GLN A 174 -2.71 -13.49 16.71
C GLN A 174 -2.64 -12.03 17.19
N TRP A 175 -2.61 -11.08 16.26
CA TRP A 175 -2.56 -9.65 16.59
C TRP A 175 -3.80 -9.18 17.32
N THR A 176 -4.96 -9.70 16.93
CA THR A 176 -6.22 -9.38 17.60
C THR A 176 -6.23 -9.94 19.02
N THR A 177 -5.88 -11.21 19.22
CA THR A 177 -5.79 -11.83 20.55
C THR A 177 -4.81 -11.10 21.48
N GLN A 178 -3.67 -10.64 20.97
CA GLN A 178 -2.66 -9.94 21.78
C GLN A 178 -3.01 -8.48 22.09
N SER A 179 -3.62 -7.78 21.14
CA SER A 179 -3.79 -6.32 21.21
C SER A 179 -5.18 -5.90 21.65
N LEU A 180 -6.20 -6.72 21.40
CA LEU A 180 -7.58 -6.37 21.68
C LEU A 180 -7.90 -6.31 23.18
N PRO A 181 -7.40 -7.20 24.07
CA PRO A 181 -7.64 -7.07 25.50
C PRO A 181 -7.22 -5.70 26.06
N LYS A 182 -6.13 -5.14 25.53
CA LYS A 182 -5.62 -3.79 25.86
C LYS A 182 -6.48 -2.67 25.26
N SER A 183 -7.32 -3.01 24.29
CA SER A 183 -8.14 -2.09 23.49
C SER A 183 -9.65 -2.25 23.76
N LEU A 184 -10.08 -3.15 24.65
CA LEU A 184 -11.49 -3.40 24.99
C LEU A 184 -12.21 -2.14 25.47
N ASN A 185 -11.50 -1.28 26.23
CA ASN A 185 -12.04 0.01 26.69
C ASN A 185 -12.18 1.07 25.57
N ARG A 186 -11.77 0.75 24.33
CA ARG A 186 -11.79 1.65 23.17
C ARG A 186 -12.73 1.16 22.06
N LEU A 187 -13.62 0.22 22.38
CA LEU A 187 -14.64 -0.23 21.46
C LEU A 187 -15.64 0.89 21.21
N VAL A 188 -15.87 1.19 19.94
CA VAL A 188 -16.86 2.16 19.48
C VAL A 188 -17.98 1.39 18.79
N GLU A 189 -19.23 1.64 19.14
CA GLU A 189 -20.37 1.05 18.45
C GLU A 189 -20.47 1.61 17.03
N MET A 190 -20.72 0.73 16.06
CA MET A 190 -20.92 1.12 14.67
C MET A 190 -22.35 1.58 14.45
N GLU A 191 -22.51 2.77 13.88
CA GLU A 191 -23.82 3.33 13.54
C GLU A 191 -24.61 2.41 12.61
N HIS A 192 -25.93 2.35 12.80
CA HIS A 192 -26.86 1.60 11.96
C HIS A 192 -26.61 0.08 11.87
N THR A 193 -25.88 -0.51 12.83
CA THR A 193 -25.63 -1.96 12.87
C THR A 193 -26.53 -2.72 13.84
N SER A 194 -27.39 -2.04 14.60
CA SER A 194 -28.27 -2.69 15.60
C SER A 194 -29.24 -3.71 14.98
N ASN A 195 -29.70 -3.45 13.76
CA ASN A 195 -30.61 -4.34 13.02
C ASN A 195 -29.88 -5.40 12.17
N LYS A 196 -28.54 -5.43 12.18
CA LYS A 196 -27.74 -6.41 11.44
C LYS A 196 -27.68 -7.72 12.19
N VAL A 197 -27.40 -8.81 11.47
CA VAL A 197 -27.18 -10.13 12.07
C VAL A 197 -26.02 -10.04 13.05
N ASN A 198 -26.26 -10.49 14.29
CA ASN A 198 -25.33 -10.35 15.41
C ASN A 198 -24.93 -8.89 15.75
N GLY A 199 -25.79 -7.93 15.44
CA GLY A 199 -25.68 -6.53 15.86
C GLY A 199 -26.05 -6.30 17.34
N PRO A 200 -25.72 -5.12 17.89
CA PRO A 200 -24.92 -4.05 17.27
C PRO A 200 -23.45 -4.45 17.14
N TRP A 201 -22.82 -4.02 16.06
CA TRP A 201 -21.40 -4.26 15.82
C TRP A 201 -20.56 -3.19 16.50
N LYS A 202 -19.35 -3.56 16.90
CA LYS A 202 -18.38 -2.67 17.51
C LYS A 202 -17.10 -2.68 16.71
N LYS A 203 -16.37 -1.57 16.71
CA LYS A 203 -15.07 -1.46 16.06
C LYS A 203 -13.98 -1.07 17.05
N ALA A 204 -12.78 -1.59 16.82
CA ALA A 204 -11.58 -1.22 17.55
C ALA A 204 -10.41 -0.99 16.59
N ILE A 205 -9.64 0.06 16.84
CA ILE A 205 -8.41 0.34 16.08
C ILE A 205 -7.29 -0.52 16.63
N LEU A 206 -6.73 -1.38 15.79
CA LEU A 206 -5.52 -2.14 16.03
C LEU A 206 -4.36 -1.59 15.19
N LYS A 207 -3.16 -2.08 15.46
CA LYS A 207 -1.95 -1.75 14.69
C LYS A 207 -1.21 -3.05 14.41
N LYS A 208 -0.79 -3.23 13.16
CA LYS A 208 0.15 -4.28 12.77
C LYS A 208 1.50 -3.64 12.48
N GLU A 209 2.55 -4.22 13.05
CA GLU A 209 3.91 -3.86 12.69
C GLU A 209 4.34 -4.63 11.45
N ILE A 210 4.82 -3.90 10.44
CA ILE A 210 5.43 -4.50 9.26
C ILE A 210 6.86 -4.00 9.12
N ILE A 211 7.78 -4.89 8.73
CA ILE A 211 9.15 -4.50 8.38
C ILE A 211 9.17 -4.27 6.87
N ARG A 212 9.50 -3.05 6.45
CA ARG A 212 9.61 -2.69 5.03
C ARG A 212 10.89 -1.91 4.77
N ARG A 213 11.76 -2.44 3.90
CA ARG A 213 13.08 -1.84 3.57
C ARG A 213 13.88 -1.49 4.83
N ASN A 214 13.90 -2.42 5.79
CA ASN A 214 14.57 -2.30 7.11
C ASN A 214 13.99 -1.23 8.06
N PHE A 215 12.83 -0.65 7.75
CA PHE A 215 12.10 0.21 8.67
C PHE A 215 10.84 -0.47 9.17
N MET A 216 10.62 -0.43 10.49
CA MET A 216 9.36 -0.84 11.10
C MET A 216 8.30 0.23 10.86
N GLN A 217 7.16 -0.19 10.33
CA GLN A 217 6.01 0.67 10.09
C GLN A 217 4.76 0.07 10.75
N ASN A 218 4.11 0.87 11.59
CA ASN A 218 2.83 0.52 12.18
C ASN A 218 1.67 0.91 11.26
N ILE A 219 0.99 -0.09 10.72
CA ILE A 219 -0.22 0.08 9.90
C ILE A 219 -1.42 -0.01 10.85
N PRO A 220 -2.19 1.08 11.04
CA PRO A 220 -3.47 0.96 11.74
C PRO A 220 -4.48 0.22 10.85
N TYR A 221 -5.37 -0.51 11.49
CA TYR A 221 -6.57 -1.05 10.86
C TYR A 221 -7.66 -1.14 11.91
N GLU A 222 -8.93 -1.15 11.51
CA GLU A 222 -10.03 -1.37 12.44
C GLU A 222 -10.52 -2.80 12.28
N ILE A 223 -10.81 -3.47 13.39
CA ILE A 223 -11.53 -4.75 13.36
C ILE A 223 -13.00 -4.48 13.64
N ILE A 224 -13.87 -5.31 13.05
CA ILE A 224 -15.31 -5.30 13.30
C ILE A 224 -15.64 -6.51 14.16
N LEU A 225 -16.29 -6.27 15.28
CA LEU A 225 -16.74 -7.26 16.23
C LEU A 225 -18.26 -7.33 16.24
N ASN A 226 -18.78 -8.55 16.32
CA ASN A 226 -20.20 -8.77 16.53
C ASN A 226 -20.56 -8.76 18.03
N LYS A 227 -21.86 -8.95 18.34
CA LYS A 227 -22.37 -9.00 19.73
C LYS A 227 -21.75 -10.11 20.60
N GLN A 228 -21.22 -11.17 19.98
CA GLN A 228 -20.51 -12.26 20.66
C GLN A 228 -19.00 -12.00 20.82
N ASN A 229 -18.52 -10.81 20.47
CA ASN A 229 -17.09 -10.49 20.39
C ASN A 229 -16.33 -11.47 19.46
N GLU A 230 -16.91 -11.79 18.30
CA GLU A 230 -16.20 -12.46 17.22
C GLU A 230 -15.77 -11.44 16.18
N VAL A 231 -14.57 -11.59 15.64
CA VAL A 231 -14.11 -10.77 14.51
C VAL A 231 -14.86 -11.21 13.26
N ILE A 232 -15.59 -10.27 12.66
CA ILE A 232 -16.41 -10.50 11.45
C ILE A 232 -15.89 -9.71 10.24
N GLY A 233 -14.93 -8.81 10.43
CA GLY A 233 -14.38 -8.03 9.34
C GLY A 233 -13.27 -7.10 9.77
N VAL A 234 -12.69 -6.42 8.78
CA VAL A 234 -11.61 -5.46 8.92
C VAL A 234 -11.93 -4.23 8.07
N ILE A 235 -11.61 -3.06 8.60
CA ILE A 235 -11.66 -1.79 7.88
C ILE A 235 -10.24 -1.28 7.69
N VAL A 236 -9.89 -0.98 6.44
CA VAL A 236 -8.59 -0.41 6.06
C VAL A 236 -8.80 1.02 5.58
N THR A 237 -8.01 1.95 6.11
CA THR A 237 -8.01 3.35 5.65
C THR A 237 -6.96 3.54 4.56
N HIS A 238 -7.41 3.94 3.37
CA HIS A 238 -6.53 4.36 2.28
C HIS A 238 -6.45 5.88 2.21
N HIS A 239 -5.24 6.39 2.10
CA HIS A 239 -4.94 7.79 1.86
C HIS A 239 -4.79 8.05 0.37
N ILE A 240 -5.65 8.90 -0.19
CA ILE A 240 -5.76 9.17 -1.62
C ILE A 240 -5.60 10.66 -1.92
N SER A 241 -5.48 10.98 -3.20
CA SER A 241 -5.67 12.33 -3.72
C SER A 241 -6.81 12.35 -4.72
N ARG A 242 -7.63 13.39 -4.66
CA ARG A 242 -8.65 13.70 -5.65
C ARG A 242 -8.35 15.05 -6.28
N VAL A 243 -8.68 15.20 -7.56
CA VAL A 243 -8.67 16.50 -8.22
C VAL A 243 -9.99 17.18 -7.88
N SER A 244 -9.96 18.29 -7.15
CA SER A 244 -11.19 19.05 -6.88
C SER A 244 -11.62 19.73 -8.16
N THR A 245 -12.87 19.47 -8.58
CA THR A 245 -13.55 20.22 -9.64
C THR A 245 -14.30 21.43 -9.08
N VAL A 246 -14.45 21.54 -7.75
CA VAL A 246 -15.27 22.58 -7.10
C VAL A 246 -14.39 23.51 -6.28
N SER A 247 -14.60 24.82 -6.47
CA SER A 247 -14.02 25.89 -5.65
C SER A 247 -14.64 25.87 -4.24
N PRO A 248 -13.87 26.01 -3.15
CA PRO A 248 -14.43 26.20 -1.80
C PRO A 248 -15.15 27.56 -1.64
N TYR A 249 -15.05 28.45 -2.63
CA TYR A 249 -15.73 29.74 -2.65
C TYR A 249 -16.54 29.87 -3.95
N PHE A 250 -17.86 29.80 -3.82
CA PHE A 250 -18.80 30.34 -4.81
C PHE A 250 -18.68 31.87 -4.77
N ILE A 251 -17.79 32.42 -5.59
CA ILE A 251 -17.79 33.85 -5.90
C ILE A 251 -18.23 33.98 -7.35
N LYS A 252 -19.36 34.68 -7.53
CA LYS A 252 -19.85 35.22 -8.79
C LYS A 252 -18.68 35.83 -9.54
N ASP A 253 -18.22 35.19 -10.62
CA ASP A 253 -17.53 35.82 -11.76
C ASP A 253 -17.23 34.72 -12.79
N MET A 254 -18.17 34.50 -13.71
CA MET A 254 -18.14 33.45 -14.72
C MET A 254 -17.14 33.69 -15.87
N ILE A 255 -16.33 34.75 -15.86
CA ILE A 255 -15.60 35.19 -17.07
C ILE A 255 -14.14 34.68 -17.12
N TYR A 256 -13.58 34.13 -16.03
CA TYR A 256 -12.17 33.69 -15.96
C TYR A 256 -11.97 32.19 -15.60
N MET A 257 -12.85 31.30 -16.07
CA MET A 257 -12.80 29.87 -15.72
C MET A 257 -11.76 29.03 -16.51
N SER A 258 -11.15 29.53 -17.59
CA SER A 258 -10.36 28.69 -18.51
C SER A 258 -8.91 28.38 -18.07
N THR A 259 -8.38 29.03 -17.02
CA THR A 259 -6.97 28.86 -16.59
C THR A 259 -6.76 28.50 -15.11
N ARG A 260 -7.82 28.16 -14.36
CA ARG A 260 -7.66 27.78 -12.96
C ARG A 260 -7.05 26.38 -12.82
N LYS A 261 -5.85 26.30 -12.24
CA LYS A 261 -5.17 25.05 -11.86
C LYS A 261 -6.13 24.22 -11.00
N LYS A 262 -6.49 23.03 -11.49
CA LYS A 262 -7.25 22.06 -10.69
C LYS A 262 -6.46 21.74 -9.42
N SER A 263 -7.03 22.03 -8.25
CA SER A 263 -6.37 21.76 -6.97
C SER A 263 -6.46 20.27 -6.66
N ARG A 264 -5.40 19.70 -6.08
CA ARG A 264 -5.39 18.31 -5.62
C ARG A 264 -5.64 18.29 -4.12
N GLY A 265 -6.79 17.74 -3.71
CA GLY A 265 -7.13 17.52 -2.32
C GLY A 265 -6.65 16.15 -1.85
N LYS A 266 -6.07 16.08 -0.64
CA LYS A 266 -5.75 14.80 0.01
C LYS A 266 -6.96 14.36 0.83
N GLN A 267 -7.33 13.10 0.72
CA GLN A 267 -8.51 12.53 1.38
C GLN A 267 -8.20 11.13 1.90
N THR A 268 -9.11 10.59 2.70
CA THR A 268 -9.10 9.20 3.14
C THR A 268 -10.39 8.52 2.70
N ILE A 269 -10.27 7.26 2.33
CA ILE A 269 -11.39 6.36 2.07
C ILE A 269 -11.24 5.14 3.00
N CYS A 270 -12.35 4.54 3.38
CA CYS A 270 -12.37 3.35 4.21
C CYS A 270 -12.89 2.18 3.37
N LEU A 271 -12.16 1.07 3.39
CA LEU A 271 -12.53 -0.17 2.73
C LEU A 271 -12.93 -1.17 3.81
N GLU A 272 -14.19 -1.60 3.79
CA GLU A 272 -14.72 -2.61 4.69
C GLU A 272 -14.70 -3.97 3.99
N CYS A 273 -14.08 -4.96 4.65
CA CYS A 273 -13.95 -6.30 4.12
C CYS A 273 -14.35 -7.30 5.20
N HIS A 274 -15.35 -8.13 4.88
CA HIS A 274 -15.83 -9.16 5.80
C HIS A 274 -14.98 -10.43 5.70
N LEU A 275 -14.86 -11.13 6.83
CA LEU A 275 -14.20 -12.42 6.89
C LEU A 275 -15.23 -13.52 6.62
N ASP A 276 -14.89 -14.46 5.74
CA ASP A 276 -15.73 -15.65 5.50
C ASP A 276 -15.82 -16.53 6.76
N THR A 277 -14.72 -16.60 7.51
CA THR A 277 -14.62 -17.40 8.74
C THR A 277 -14.66 -16.51 9.98
N LYS A 278 -15.76 -16.59 10.73
CA LYS A 278 -15.89 -15.92 12.04
C LYS A 278 -14.86 -16.50 13.00
N SER A 279 -14.15 -15.62 13.70
CA SER A 279 -13.12 -16.02 14.66
C SER A 279 -13.45 -15.46 16.03
N SER A 280 -13.74 -16.35 16.99
CA SER A 280 -13.99 -15.95 18.38
C SER A 280 -12.72 -15.43 19.03
N LEU A 281 -12.86 -14.34 19.78
CA LEU A 281 -11.79 -13.69 20.53
C LEU A 281 -11.54 -14.30 21.90
N VAL A 282 -12.50 -15.09 22.39
CA VAL A 282 -12.42 -15.73 23.69
C VAL A 282 -11.81 -17.11 23.47
N PRO A 283 -10.61 -17.42 23.99
CA PRO A 283 -10.15 -18.79 24.04
C PRO A 283 -11.23 -19.60 24.79
N GLN A 284 -11.72 -20.69 24.21
CA GLN A 284 -12.75 -21.57 24.77
C GLN A 284 -12.41 -22.15 26.16
N ASN A 285 -11.24 -21.82 26.72
CA ASN A 285 -10.79 -22.26 28.04
C ASN A 285 -11.06 -21.25 29.17
N GLN A 286 -11.94 -20.26 28.96
CA GLN A 286 -12.58 -19.52 30.04
C GLN A 286 -14.08 -19.80 30.07
N GLU A 287 -14.46 -21.08 30.10
CA GLU A 287 -15.62 -21.42 30.89
C GLU A 287 -15.37 -20.90 32.31
N SER A 288 -16.30 -20.09 32.76
CA SER A 288 -16.39 -19.58 34.12
C SER A 288 -16.32 -20.75 35.12
N GLY A 289 -15.11 -21.12 35.54
CA GLY A 289 -14.93 -21.81 36.80
C GLY A 289 -15.57 -20.95 37.89
N PRO A 290 -16.37 -21.53 38.81
CA PRO A 290 -17.12 -20.77 39.79
C PRO A 290 -16.15 -19.84 40.53
N THR A 291 -16.47 -18.55 40.49
CA THR A 291 -15.80 -17.49 41.25
C THR A 291 -15.93 -17.82 42.72
N ASN A 292 -14.93 -18.52 43.26
CA ASN A 292 -14.75 -18.64 44.70
C ASN A 292 -14.38 -17.25 45.23
N SER A 293 -15.41 -16.48 45.60
CA SER A 293 -15.27 -15.24 46.34
C SER A 293 -14.58 -15.57 47.67
N ARG A 294 -13.27 -15.36 47.74
CA ARG A 294 -12.55 -15.33 49.02
C ARG A 294 -13.07 -14.14 49.81
N LYS A 295 -14.11 -14.37 50.62
CA LYS A 295 -14.52 -13.48 51.71
C LYS A 295 -13.29 -13.22 52.58
N ARG A 296 -12.79 -11.98 52.55
CA ARG A 296 -11.83 -11.44 53.52
C ARG A 296 -12.42 -11.62 54.92
N LYS A 297 -11.82 -12.51 55.73
CA LYS A 297 -12.09 -12.58 57.16
C LYS A 297 -11.35 -11.41 57.82
N LYS A 298 -12.06 -10.36 58.22
CA LYS A 298 -11.53 -9.32 59.11
C LYS A 298 -11.28 -9.99 60.47
N GLN A 299 -10.02 -10.12 60.88
CA GLN A 299 -9.70 -10.38 62.29
C GLN A 299 -9.89 -9.07 63.06
N ALA A 300 -10.86 -9.08 63.97
CA ALA A 300 -10.97 -8.07 65.01
C ALA A 300 -9.87 -8.33 66.05
N GLN A 301 -8.99 -7.36 66.25
CA GLN A 301 -8.19 -7.25 67.47
C GLN A 301 -8.72 -6.06 68.27
N LEU A 302 -9.59 -6.38 69.23
CA LEU A 302 -9.86 -5.64 70.46
C LEU A 302 -9.66 -6.72 71.53
N GLY A 303 -8.82 -6.64 72.54
CA GLY A 303 -7.98 -5.61 73.12
C GLY A 303 -7.67 -6.15 74.53
N SER A 304 -6.50 -5.85 75.09
CA SER A 304 -6.33 -5.68 76.55
C SER A 304 -4.87 -5.36 76.84
N ARG A 305 -4.63 -4.06 76.92
CA ARG A 305 -3.53 -3.41 77.60
C ARG A 305 -3.70 -3.72 79.09
N LYS A 306 -2.77 -4.46 79.69
CA LYS A 306 -2.72 -4.71 81.14
C LYS A 306 -1.72 -3.75 81.75
N GLU A 307 -2.22 -2.67 82.34
CA GLU A 307 -1.47 -1.79 83.23
C GLU A 307 -1.14 -2.57 84.52
N ARG A 308 0.14 -2.56 84.92
CA ARG A 308 0.59 -2.98 86.25
C ARG A 308 0.55 -1.74 87.15
N SER A 309 -0.38 -1.71 88.09
CA SER A 309 -0.27 -0.91 89.31
C SER A 309 0.34 -1.79 90.40
N ASN A 310 1.53 -1.40 90.88
CA ASN A 310 2.12 -1.93 92.12
C ASN A 310 1.27 -1.49 93.31
N THR A 311 0.93 -2.43 94.17
CA THR A 311 0.50 -2.21 95.56
C THR A 311 1.65 -2.54 96.47
N ASP A 312 2.00 -1.59 97.34
CA ASP A 312 2.97 -1.70 98.41
C ASP A 312 2.21 -1.34 99.71
N SER A 313 2.14 -2.27 100.68
CA SER A 313 2.10 -2.02 102.15
C SER A 313 1.46 -3.18 102.95
N GLY A 314 2.23 -3.74 103.90
CA GLY A 314 1.80 -4.28 105.21
C GLY A 314 0.92 -5.55 105.19
N HIS A 315 1.26 -6.66 105.85
CA HIS A 315 1.81 -6.82 107.20
C HIS A 315 2.56 -8.16 107.32
#